data_AF-A0A7V9L1S7-F1
#
_entry.id   AF-A0A7V9L1S7-F1
#
_cell.length_a   1.000
_cell.length_b   1.000
_cell.length_c   1.000
_cell.angle_alpha   90.00
_cell.angle_beta   90.00
_cell.angle_gamma   90.00
#
_symmetry.space_group_name_H-M   'P 1'
#
loop_
_entity.id
_entity.type
_entity.pdbx_description
1 polymer ?
#
loop_
_entity_poly.entity_id
_entity_poly.type
_entity_poly.pdbx_seq_one_letter_code
_entity_poly.pdbx_strand_id
1 'polypeptide(L)'
;MTQTPSPAAPDPEYLATVRIDAAPTGKKFQGVWLELGAQKRWVIDYRPTEIWRSFENEAVIVTGHCYEPRGQAFNQPHFKVATMRFARAPSRAVPYRSLGPEQLLRGAFVEHVWPAGTRRAGDVERQFRADDISYGLAGGAERTSSDPVAITARLLEPDPTYSATTGAPVVFVIAVHPHDHEPSPAPAAEPCP
;
A
#
# COMPACT_ATOMS: atom_id res chain seq x y z
N MET A 1 2.28 38.54 -8.55
CA MET A 1 3.44 37.77 -8.07
C MET A 1 2.90 36.50 -7.45
N THR A 2 3.11 35.35 -8.07
CA THR A 2 2.58 34.06 -7.58
C THR A 2 3.56 33.56 -6.52
N GLN A 3 3.12 33.49 -5.26
CA GLN A 3 3.93 32.96 -4.17
C GLN A 3 4.03 31.44 -4.37
N THR A 4 5.23 30.93 -4.68
CA THR A 4 5.45 29.48 -4.73
C THR A 4 5.17 28.92 -3.34
N PRO A 5 4.20 28.01 -3.18
CA PRO A 5 3.94 27.42 -1.87
C PRO A 5 5.22 26.71 -1.38
N SER A 6 5.60 26.99 -0.14
CA SER A 6 6.70 26.27 0.50
C SER A 6 6.32 24.79 0.59
N PRO A 7 7.23 23.85 0.29
CA PRO A 7 6.94 22.43 0.45
C PRO A 7 6.54 22.15 1.90
N ALA A 8 5.53 21.30 2.07
CA ALA A 8 5.12 20.83 3.39
C ALA A 8 6.31 20.12 4.07
N ALA A 9 6.42 20.28 5.40
CA ALA A 9 7.39 19.52 6.17
C ALA A 9 7.12 18.01 6.00
N PRO A 10 8.16 17.16 5.93
CA PRO A 10 7.97 15.72 5.84
C PRO A 10 7.30 15.19 7.12
N ASP A 11 6.46 14.16 6.96
CA ASP A 11 5.86 13.46 8.08
C ASP A 11 6.95 12.84 8.98
N PRO A 12 6.75 12.82 10.32
CA PRO A 12 7.68 12.17 11.23
C PRO A 12 7.78 10.66 10.96
N GLU A 13 8.99 10.12 11.09
CA GLU A 13 9.23 8.67 11.06
C GLU A 13 9.05 8.06 12.46
N TYR A 14 8.39 6.90 12.53
CA TYR A 14 8.19 6.14 13.75
C TYR A 14 8.76 4.73 13.60
N LEU A 15 9.40 4.22 14.66
CA LEU A 15 9.74 2.79 14.77
C LEU A 15 8.56 2.03 15.35
N ALA A 16 8.08 1.02 14.63
CA ALA A 16 6.92 0.23 15.02
C ALA A 16 7.12 -1.26 14.72
N THR A 17 6.19 -2.10 15.19
CA THR A 17 6.04 -3.48 14.73
C THR A 17 4.65 -3.70 14.15
N VAL A 18 4.55 -4.36 13.00
CA VAL A 18 3.24 -4.71 12.42
C VAL A 18 2.74 -6.01 13.04
N ARG A 19 1.49 -6.02 13.52
CA ARG A 19 0.79 -7.24 13.97
C ARG A 19 -0.45 -7.46 13.14
N ILE A 20 -0.70 -8.72 12.81
CA ILE A 20 -1.93 -9.16 12.17
C ILE A 20 -2.62 -10.13 13.11
N ASP A 21 -3.87 -9.87 13.46
CA ASP A 21 -4.61 -10.82 14.30
C ASP A 21 -4.85 -12.13 13.54
N ALA A 22 -4.64 -13.25 14.22
CA ALA A 22 -5.00 -14.57 13.71
C ALA A 22 -6.50 -14.63 13.36
N ALA A 23 -6.87 -15.48 12.40
CA ALA A 23 -8.26 -15.68 12.01
C ALA A 23 -9.10 -15.98 13.26
N PRO A 24 -10.16 -15.20 13.54
CA PRO A 24 -10.85 -15.31 14.81
C PRO A 24 -11.65 -16.61 14.87
N THR A 25 -11.67 -17.22 16.05
CA THR A 25 -12.74 -18.13 16.44
C THR A 25 -13.91 -17.28 16.98
N GLY A 26 -14.76 -16.74 16.09
CA GLY A 26 -15.99 -16.01 16.45
C GLY A 26 -16.05 -14.53 16.03
N LYS A 27 -16.92 -13.73 16.69
CA LYS A 27 -17.22 -12.31 16.34
C LYS A 27 -16.16 -11.28 16.78
N LYS A 28 -14.91 -11.70 17.01
CA LYS A 28 -13.86 -10.75 17.44
C LYS A 28 -13.39 -9.92 16.25
N PHE A 29 -13.05 -8.66 16.51
CA PHE A 29 -12.35 -7.83 15.54
C PHE A 29 -11.06 -8.54 15.11
N GLN A 30 -10.82 -8.55 13.80
CA GLN A 30 -9.58 -9.04 13.20
C GLN A 30 -9.02 -7.89 12.38
N GLY A 31 -7.89 -7.35 12.80
CA GLY A 31 -7.28 -6.20 12.15
C GLY A 31 -5.79 -6.33 11.92
N VAL A 32 -5.24 -5.28 11.31
CA VAL A 32 -3.82 -5.04 11.21
C VAL A 32 -3.49 -3.85 12.11
N TRP A 33 -2.41 -4.02 12.87
CA TRP A 33 -2.03 -3.11 13.93
C TRP A 33 -0.58 -2.64 13.77
N LEU A 34 -0.32 -1.41 14.19
CA LEU A 34 1.02 -0.93 14.51
C LEU A 34 1.21 -0.86 16.01
N GLU A 35 2.23 -1.56 16.50
CA GLU A 35 2.76 -1.43 17.86
C GLU A 35 3.84 -0.35 17.86
N LEU A 36 3.49 0.83 18.39
CA LEU A 36 4.39 1.99 18.54
C LEU A 36 4.90 2.02 19.99
N GLY A 37 6.19 1.79 20.19
CA GLY A 37 6.79 1.70 21.52
C GLY A 37 6.30 0.49 22.34
N ALA A 38 6.38 0.58 23.67
CA ALA A 38 6.19 -0.59 24.53
C ALA A 38 4.74 -1.11 24.62
N GLN A 39 3.71 -0.27 24.42
CA GLN A 39 2.32 -0.66 24.72
C GLN A 39 1.22 0.03 23.88
N LYS A 40 1.54 0.95 22.95
CA LYS A 40 0.49 1.61 22.14
C LYS A 40 0.23 0.80 20.86
N ARG A 41 -1.01 0.35 20.68
CA ARG A 41 -1.48 -0.33 19.45
C ARG A 41 -2.42 0.57 18.68
N TRP A 42 -2.15 0.74 17.39
CA TRP A 42 -2.94 1.55 16.48
C TRP A 42 -3.50 0.69 15.37
N VAL A 43 -4.79 0.80 15.07
CA VAL A 43 -5.42 0.11 13.94
C VAL A 43 -4.96 0.80 12.65
N ILE A 44 -4.40 0.04 11.71
CA ILE A 44 -3.98 0.53 10.40
C ILE A 44 -4.80 -0.05 9.25
N ASP A 45 -5.42 -1.20 9.47
CA ASP A 45 -6.38 -1.79 8.55
C ASP A 45 -7.38 -2.67 9.32
N TYR A 46 -8.62 -2.70 8.86
CA TYR A 46 -9.67 -3.55 9.41
C TYR A 46 -9.66 -4.94 8.78
N ARG A 47 -8.83 -5.17 7.76
CA ARG A 47 -8.68 -6.47 7.11
C ARG A 47 -7.20 -6.82 6.96
N PRO A 48 -6.82 -8.08 7.15
CA PRO A 48 -5.46 -8.56 6.94
C PRO A 48 -5.15 -8.72 5.44
N THR A 49 -5.23 -7.62 4.68
CA THR A 49 -4.93 -7.60 3.24
C THR A 49 -3.49 -7.99 2.98
N GLU A 50 -3.23 -8.53 1.78
CA GLU A 50 -1.94 -9.12 1.42
C GLU A 50 -0.75 -8.16 1.54
N ILE A 51 -0.95 -6.85 1.27
CA ILE A 51 0.09 -5.82 1.40
C ILE A 51 0.77 -5.80 2.77
N TRP A 52 0.04 -6.13 3.84
CA TRP A 52 0.57 -6.09 5.21
C TRP A 52 1.34 -7.35 5.60
N ARG A 53 1.12 -8.46 4.92
CA ARG A 53 1.70 -9.76 5.29
C ARG A 53 3.22 -9.80 5.20
N SER A 54 3.81 -9.03 4.28
CA SER A 54 5.27 -8.89 4.18
C SER A 54 5.87 -8.38 5.49
N PHE A 55 5.16 -7.51 6.19
CA PHE A 55 5.65 -6.81 7.39
C PHE A 55 5.23 -7.48 8.70
N GLU A 56 4.41 -8.52 8.66
CA GLU A 56 3.88 -9.18 9.83
C GLU A 56 5.00 -9.64 10.79
N ASN A 57 4.91 -9.22 12.04
CA ASN A 57 5.86 -9.46 13.13
C ASN A 57 7.25 -8.85 12.94
N GLU A 58 7.41 -7.94 11.98
CA GLU A 58 8.68 -7.29 11.68
C GLU A 58 8.72 -5.85 12.21
N ALA A 59 9.93 -5.43 12.59
CA ALA A 59 10.19 -4.04 12.95
C ALA A 59 10.24 -3.18 11.67
N VAL A 60 9.47 -2.10 11.65
CA VAL A 60 9.33 -1.21 10.50
C VAL A 60 9.56 0.24 10.90
N ILE A 61 10.03 1.03 9.93
CA ILE A 61 9.99 2.49 9.99
C ILE A 61 8.80 2.94 9.16
N VAL A 62 7.91 3.71 9.78
CA VAL A 62 6.61 4.11 9.22
C VAL A 62 6.44 5.62 9.31
N THR A 63 5.86 6.23 8.28
CA THR A 63 5.35 7.60 8.32
C THR A 63 3.83 7.59 8.23
N GLY A 64 3.19 8.67 8.65
CA GLY A 64 1.73 8.80 8.58
C GLY A 64 1.19 9.71 9.66
N HIS A 65 -0.11 9.62 9.89
CA HIS A 65 -0.81 10.45 10.87
C HIS A 65 -1.91 9.67 11.57
N CYS A 66 -2.25 10.16 12.75
CA CYS A 66 -3.35 9.66 13.54
C CYS A 66 -4.66 10.27 13.00
N TYR A 67 -5.75 9.51 13.06
CA TYR A 67 -7.05 10.01 12.64
C TYR A 67 -8.17 9.41 13.49
N GLU A 68 -9.29 10.13 13.58
CA GLU A 68 -10.52 9.59 14.13
C GLU A 68 -11.41 9.04 13.00
N PRO A 69 -11.72 7.74 12.99
CA PRO A 69 -12.61 7.18 11.98
C PRO A 69 -14.04 7.71 12.17
N ARG A 70 -14.73 7.99 11.06
CA ARG A 70 -16.16 8.39 11.09
C ARG A 70 -17.05 7.15 11.11
N GLY A 71 -18.13 7.18 11.90
CA GLY A 71 -19.19 6.16 11.91
C GLY A 71 -19.01 5.07 12.99
N GLN A 72 -19.54 3.87 12.74
CA GLN A 72 -19.41 2.72 13.64
C GLN A 72 -17.99 2.13 13.55
N ALA A 73 -17.04 2.81 14.17
CA ALA A 73 -15.67 2.36 14.25
C ALA A 73 -15.40 1.63 15.56
N PHE A 74 -14.40 0.75 15.51
CA PHE A 74 -13.85 0.14 16.71
C PHE A 74 -13.22 1.23 17.59
N ASN A 75 -13.52 1.23 18.89
CA ASN A 75 -13.03 2.25 19.84
C ASN A 75 -11.56 2.00 20.24
N GLN A 76 -10.70 2.02 19.23
CA GLN A 76 -9.25 1.95 19.36
C GLN A 76 -8.64 3.09 18.54
N PRO A 77 -7.41 3.50 18.83
CA PRO A 77 -6.79 4.58 18.10
C PRO A 77 -6.38 4.12 16.68
N HIS A 78 -6.52 5.00 15.67
CA HIS A 78 -6.24 4.70 14.27
C HIS A 78 -5.07 5.49 13.72
N PHE A 79 -4.29 4.83 12.88
CA PHE A 79 -3.13 5.41 12.23
C PHE A 79 -3.21 5.16 10.73
N LYS A 80 -3.16 6.22 9.94
CA LYS A 80 -3.11 6.15 8.48
C LYS A 80 -1.65 6.11 8.05
N VAL A 81 -1.19 4.95 7.63
CA VAL A 81 0.16 4.76 7.10
C VAL A 81 0.34 5.54 5.80
N ALA A 82 1.33 6.43 5.74
CA ALA A 82 1.78 7.04 4.49
C ALA A 82 2.82 6.14 3.82
N THR A 83 3.99 5.96 4.42
CA THR A 83 5.03 5.03 3.94
C THR A 83 5.40 4.02 5.01
N MET A 84 5.92 2.86 4.61
CA MET A 84 6.48 1.86 5.52
C MET A 84 7.63 1.13 4.85
N ARG A 85 8.69 0.85 5.60
CA ARG A 85 9.83 0.02 5.18
C ARG A 85 10.33 -0.79 6.37
N PHE A 86 11.01 -1.89 6.13
CA PHE A 86 11.66 -2.60 7.23
C PHE A 86 12.71 -1.71 7.92
N ALA A 87 12.80 -1.79 9.25
CA ALA A 87 13.82 -1.10 10.03
C ALA A 87 15.21 -1.74 9.88
N ARG A 88 15.24 -3.01 9.46
CA ARG A 88 16.43 -3.84 9.18
C ARG A 88 16.11 -4.84 8.08
N ALA A 89 17.09 -5.63 7.64
CA ALA A 89 16.78 -6.72 6.70
C ALA A 89 15.71 -7.67 7.30
N PRO A 90 14.68 -8.05 6.53
CA PRO A 90 13.61 -8.91 7.02
C PRO A 90 14.16 -10.28 7.42
N SER A 91 13.56 -10.91 8.43
CA SER A 91 14.02 -12.22 8.92
C SER A 91 13.71 -13.39 7.98
N ARG A 92 12.85 -13.14 6.98
CA ARG A 92 12.43 -14.09 5.95
C ARG A 92 12.43 -13.41 4.58
N ALA A 93 12.44 -14.22 3.51
CA ALA A 93 12.18 -13.71 2.17
C ALA A 93 10.72 -13.19 2.11
N VAL A 94 10.54 -11.98 1.60
CA VAL A 94 9.26 -11.28 1.50
C VAL A 94 9.07 -10.76 0.09
N PRO A 95 7.84 -10.66 -0.44
CA PRO A 95 7.63 -10.17 -1.81
C PRO A 95 7.97 -8.67 -1.95
N TYR A 96 7.81 -7.89 -0.88
CA TYR A 96 7.96 -6.43 -0.92
C TYR A 96 8.77 -5.93 0.29
N ARG A 97 9.68 -4.97 0.06
CA ARG A 97 10.56 -4.34 1.06
C ARG A 97 10.03 -3.04 1.64
N SER A 98 9.23 -2.32 0.85
CA SER A 98 8.62 -1.07 1.27
C SER A 98 7.28 -0.85 0.57
N LEU A 99 6.47 0.01 1.18
CA LEU A 99 5.24 0.56 0.61
C LEU A 99 5.31 2.09 0.66
N GLY A 100 4.96 2.72 -0.45
CA GLY A 100 4.88 4.16 -0.62
C GLY A 100 3.52 4.75 -0.22
N PRO A 101 3.37 6.08 -0.39
CA PRO A 101 2.11 6.77 -0.12
C PRO A 101 0.99 6.29 -1.04
N GLU A 102 -0.26 6.51 -0.59
CA GLU A 102 -1.41 6.37 -1.47
C GLU A 102 -1.36 7.45 -2.54
N GLN A 103 -1.57 7.05 -3.78
CA GLN A 103 -1.60 7.94 -4.94
C GLN A 103 -2.78 7.57 -5.83
N LEU A 104 -3.33 8.59 -6.48
CA LEU A 104 -4.31 8.43 -7.54
C LEU A 104 -3.57 8.37 -8.88
N LEU A 105 -3.69 7.26 -9.59
CA LEU A 105 -3.12 7.09 -10.93
C LEU A 105 -4.26 6.99 -11.95
N ARG A 106 -4.13 7.67 -13.10
CA ARG A 106 -5.12 7.61 -14.19
C ARG A 106 -4.52 6.88 -15.38
N GLY A 107 -5.25 5.93 -15.93
CA GLY A 107 -4.70 5.01 -16.91
C GLY A 107 -5.67 3.92 -17.31
N ALA A 108 -5.14 2.80 -17.78
CA ALA A 108 -5.94 1.62 -18.13
C ALA A 108 -5.23 0.33 -17.73
N PHE A 109 -6.01 -0.71 -17.47
CA PHE A 109 -5.48 -2.06 -17.34
C PHE A 109 -5.17 -2.61 -18.74
N VAL A 110 -3.97 -3.14 -18.92
CA VAL A 110 -3.49 -3.69 -20.19
C VAL A 110 -2.95 -5.10 -19.97
N GLU A 111 -3.08 -5.93 -21.00
CA GLU A 111 -2.43 -7.24 -21.02
C GLU A 111 -1.06 -7.12 -21.69
N HIS A 112 -0.04 -7.65 -21.03
CA HIS A 112 1.31 -7.75 -21.52
C HIS A 112 1.61 -9.22 -21.84
N VAL A 113 1.82 -9.52 -23.12
CA VAL A 113 2.25 -10.84 -23.57
C VAL A 113 3.77 -10.86 -23.62
N TRP A 114 4.37 -11.76 -22.86
CA TRP A 114 5.83 -11.89 -22.79
C TRP A 114 6.41 -12.38 -24.12
N PRO A 115 7.45 -11.72 -24.65
CA PRO A 115 8.00 -12.05 -25.95
C PRO A 115 8.68 -13.42 -25.97
N ALA A 116 8.72 -14.02 -27.15
CA ALA A 116 9.47 -15.24 -27.42
C ALA A 116 10.95 -15.09 -27.03
N GLY A 117 11.55 -16.19 -26.53
CA GLY A 117 12.94 -16.19 -26.06
C GLY A 117 13.13 -15.72 -24.62
N THR A 118 12.09 -15.26 -23.94
CA THR A 118 12.11 -15.03 -22.48
C THR A 118 11.68 -16.28 -21.72
N ARG A 119 12.02 -16.38 -20.43
CA ARG A 119 11.57 -17.47 -19.55
C ARG A 119 10.04 -17.55 -19.43
N ARG A 120 9.36 -16.43 -19.67
CA ARG A 120 7.89 -16.29 -19.58
C ARG A 120 7.22 -16.24 -20.94
N ALA A 121 7.91 -16.61 -22.03
CA ALA A 121 7.39 -16.45 -23.39
C ALA A 121 5.96 -17.04 -23.55
N GLY A 122 5.03 -16.20 -24.01
CA GLY A 122 3.61 -16.57 -24.17
C GLY A 122 2.75 -16.40 -22.91
N ASP A 123 3.35 -16.17 -21.74
CA ASP A 123 2.59 -15.78 -20.55
C ASP A 123 1.92 -14.43 -20.78
N VAL A 124 0.70 -14.29 -20.26
CA VAL A 124 -0.03 -13.03 -20.22
C VAL A 124 -0.02 -12.50 -18.79
N GLU A 125 0.49 -11.30 -18.60
CA GLU A 125 0.47 -10.59 -17.33
C GLU A 125 -0.38 -9.33 -17.45
N ARG A 126 -1.23 -9.07 -16.45
CA ARG A 126 -1.98 -7.82 -16.41
C ARG A 126 -1.15 -6.73 -15.74
N GLN A 127 -1.10 -5.57 -16.37
CA GLN A 127 -0.41 -4.38 -15.89
C GLN A 127 -1.36 -3.19 -15.86
N PHE A 128 -1.02 -2.14 -15.13
CA PHE A 128 -1.68 -0.85 -15.23
C PHE A 128 -0.77 0.13 -15.93
N ARG A 129 -1.25 0.85 -16.94
CA ARG A 129 -0.45 1.83 -17.68
C ARG A 129 -0.97 3.25 -17.45
N ALA A 130 -0.09 4.14 -16.99
CA ALA A 130 -0.35 5.57 -16.78
C ALA A 130 0.89 6.38 -17.18
N ASP A 131 0.70 7.48 -17.92
CA ASP A 131 1.77 8.42 -18.33
C ASP A 131 3.04 7.71 -18.86
N ASP A 132 2.85 6.76 -19.78
CA ASP A 132 3.90 5.89 -20.37
C ASP A 132 4.63 4.94 -19.43
N ILE A 133 4.24 4.87 -18.16
CA ILE A 133 4.74 3.92 -17.18
C ILE A 133 3.80 2.72 -17.12
N SER A 134 4.37 1.51 -17.23
CA SER A 134 3.67 0.26 -16.93
C SER A 134 4.00 -0.18 -15.51
N TYR A 135 2.95 -0.43 -14.72
CA TYR A 135 3.03 -0.92 -13.37
C TYR A 135 2.61 -2.39 -13.30
N GLY A 136 3.43 -3.23 -12.64
CA GLY A 136 3.01 -4.55 -12.20
C GLY A 136 1.92 -4.43 -11.13
N LEU A 137 1.02 -5.41 -11.04
CA LEU A 137 -0.09 -5.39 -10.10
C LEU A 137 0.15 -6.35 -8.93
N ALA A 138 -0.08 -5.85 -7.71
CA ALA A 138 -0.05 -6.61 -6.48
C ALA A 138 -1.42 -6.60 -5.79
N GLY A 139 -1.75 -7.70 -5.11
CA GLY A 139 -3.08 -7.94 -4.55
C GLY A 139 -4.08 -8.26 -5.65
N GLY A 140 -4.91 -9.28 -5.45
CA GLY A 140 -5.83 -9.85 -6.46
C GLY A 140 -6.93 -8.92 -6.96
N ALA A 141 -6.57 -7.78 -7.57
CA ALA A 141 -7.46 -6.91 -8.31
C ALA A 141 -7.87 -7.63 -9.60
N GLU A 142 -8.79 -8.58 -9.48
CA GLU A 142 -9.50 -9.19 -10.60
C GLU A 142 -10.48 -8.17 -11.19
N ARG A 143 -9.95 -7.19 -11.93
CA ARG A 143 -10.77 -6.36 -12.82
C ARG A 143 -10.21 -6.40 -14.22
N THR A 144 -11.13 -6.54 -15.18
CA THR A 144 -10.87 -6.88 -16.59
C THR A 144 -11.22 -5.76 -17.57
N SER A 145 -11.68 -4.60 -17.10
CA SER A 145 -12.02 -3.50 -18.00
C SER A 145 -10.74 -2.89 -18.57
N SER A 146 -10.69 -2.83 -19.89
CA SER A 146 -9.70 -2.09 -20.68
C SER A 146 -10.03 -0.60 -20.81
N ASP A 147 -11.17 -0.16 -20.24
CA ASP A 147 -11.57 1.24 -20.30
C ASP A 147 -10.62 2.10 -19.46
N PRO A 148 -10.46 3.38 -19.80
CA PRO A 148 -9.77 4.32 -18.93
C PRO A 148 -10.43 4.36 -17.55
N VAL A 149 -9.60 4.31 -16.50
CA VAL A 149 -10.01 4.35 -15.09
C VAL A 149 -9.05 5.21 -14.29
N ALA A 150 -9.41 5.48 -13.04
CA ALA A 150 -8.49 5.97 -12.03
C ALA A 150 -8.36 4.91 -10.92
N ILE A 151 -7.15 4.72 -10.38
CA ILE A 151 -6.92 3.79 -9.27
C ILE A 151 -6.32 4.53 -8.08
N THR A 152 -6.81 4.23 -6.89
CA THR A 152 -6.07 4.53 -5.65
C THR A 152 -5.14 3.36 -5.39
N ALA A 153 -3.84 3.62 -5.34
CA ALA A 153 -2.85 2.56 -5.19
C ALA A 153 -1.66 3.01 -4.35
N ARG A 154 -0.87 2.05 -3.89
CA ARG A 154 0.43 2.28 -3.24
C ARG A 154 1.54 1.70 -4.09
N LEU A 155 2.62 2.44 -4.27
CA LEU A 155 3.84 1.91 -4.87
C LEU A 155 4.45 0.89 -3.91
N LEU A 156 4.88 -0.25 -4.43
CA LEU A 156 5.61 -1.28 -3.69
C LEU A 156 7.02 -1.38 -4.26
N GLU A 157 7.98 -1.61 -3.36
CA GLU A 157 9.34 -1.96 -3.74
C GLU A 157 9.50 -3.48 -3.64
N PRO A 158 9.64 -4.22 -4.75
CA PRO A 158 9.82 -5.66 -4.71
C PRO A 158 11.15 -6.08 -4.07
N ASP A 159 11.17 -7.24 -3.41
CA ASP A 159 12.44 -7.85 -2.98
C ASP A 159 13.07 -8.66 -4.14
N PRO A 160 14.26 -8.28 -4.63
CA PRO A 160 14.91 -9.00 -5.73
C PRO A 160 15.29 -10.45 -5.40
N THR A 161 15.31 -10.83 -4.12
CA THR A 161 15.64 -12.19 -3.67
C THR A 161 14.42 -13.11 -3.61
N TYR A 162 13.20 -12.55 -3.63
CA TYR A 162 11.96 -13.34 -3.49
C TYR A 162 11.47 -13.89 -4.82
N SER A 163 11.48 -13.07 -5.87
CA SER A 163 11.11 -13.48 -7.21
C SER A 163 11.90 -12.69 -8.26
N ALA A 164 12.07 -13.27 -9.44
CA ALA A 164 12.63 -12.54 -10.57
C ALA A 164 11.64 -11.44 -10.96
N THR A 165 12.01 -10.18 -10.75
CA THR A 165 11.20 -9.03 -11.13
C THR A 165 11.62 -8.52 -12.48
N THR A 166 10.69 -7.84 -13.15
CA THR A 166 10.88 -7.30 -14.50
C THR A 166 11.60 -5.94 -14.48
N GLY A 167 11.88 -5.42 -13.29
CA GLY A 167 12.35 -4.05 -13.06
C GLY A 167 11.24 -3.00 -13.13
N ALA A 168 10.01 -3.35 -13.54
CA ALA A 168 8.89 -2.43 -13.55
C ALA A 168 8.44 -2.07 -12.13
N PRO A 169 7.98 -0.82 -11.88
CA PRO A 169 7.37 -0.46 -10.61
C PRO A 169 6.13 -1.33 -10.37
N VAL A 170 5.88 -1.69 -9.11
CA VAL A 170 4.71 -2.50 -8.74
C VAL A 170 3.77 -1.66 -7.90
N VAL A 171 2.47 -1.77 -8.14
CA VAL A 171 1.46 -1.09 -7.32
C VAL A 171 0.50 -2.07 -6.68
N PHE A 172 0.16 -1.82 -5.42
CA PHE A 172 -0.97 -2.46 -4.76
C PHE A 172 -2.22 -1.63 -4.99
N VAL A 173 -3.20 -2.18 -5.69
CA VAL A 173 -4.45 -1.48 -5.98
C VAL A 173 -5.36 -1.54 -4.75
N ILE A 174 -5.69 -0.38 -4.18
CA ILE A 174 -6.61 -0.25 -3.05
C ILE A 174 -8.06 -0.14 -3.56
N ALA A 175 -8.27 0.71 -4.57
CA ALA A 175 -9.57 0.96 -5.15
C ALA A 175 -9.47 1.32 -6.64
N VAL A 176 -10.53 1.02 -7.38
CA VAL A 176 -10.70 1.39 -8.79
C VAL A 176 -11.93 2.27 -8.90
N HIS A 177 -11.79 3.39 -9.61
CA HIS A 177 -12.76 4.45 -9.75
C HIS A 177 -13.01 4.78 -11.23
N PRO A 178 -14.11 5.49 -11.55
CA PRO A 178 -14.26 6.14 -12.85
C PRO A 178 -13.05 7.01 -13.21
N HIS A 179 -12.76 7.15 -14.51
CA HIS A 179 -11.59 7.88 -14.99
C HIS A 179 -11.52 9.34 -14.52
N ASP A 180 -12.65 9.97 -14.30
CA ASP A 180 -12.83 11.35 -13.87
C ASP A 180 -12.91 11.52 -12.35
N HIS A 181 -12.73 10.44 -11.57
CA HIS A 181 -12.79 10.50 -10.10
C HIS A 181 -11.80 11.52 -9.54
N GLU A 182 -12.28 12.45 -8.73
CA GLU A 182 -11.44 13.36 -7.96
C GLU A 182 -11.20 12.81 -6.55
N PRO A 183 -9.97 12.84 -6.05
CA PRO A 183 -9.68 12.35 -4.72
C PRO A 183 -10.40 13.24 -3.70
N SER A 184 -11.09 12.59 -2.75
CA SER A 184 -11.63 13.31 -1.61
C SER A 184 -10.48 13.95 -0.83
N PRO A 185 -10.62 15.20 -0.34
CA PRO A 185 -9.56 15.84 0.42
C PRO A 185 -9.16 14.95 1.60
N ALA A 186 -7.85 14.77 1.78
CA ALA A 186 -7.34 14.05 2.93
C ALA A 186 -7.85 14.74 4.22
N PRO A 187 -8.23 13.97 5.25
CA PRO A 187 -8.50 14.58 6.56
C PRO A 187 -7.27 15.37 7.02
N ALA A 188 -7.51 16.43 7.79
CA ALA A 188 -6.41 17.18 8.39
C ALA A 188 -5.56 16.22 9.24
N ALA A 189 -4.26 16.19 8.97
CA ALA A 189 -3.32 15.37 9.72
C ALA A 189 -3.15 15.97 11.12
N GLU A 190 -3.46 15.19 12.15
CA GLU A 190 -3.11 15.54 13.52
C GLU A 190 -1.87 14.75 13.96
N PRO A 191 -0.92 15.41 14.65
CA PRO A 191 0.27 14.73 15.14
C PRO A 191 -0.13 13.65 16.16
N CYS A 192 0.51 12.49 16.05
CA CYS A 192 0.26 11.38 16.97
C CYS A 192 0.81 11.68 18.38
N PRO A 193 0.04 11.40 19.44
CA PRO A 193 0.45 11.59 20.83
C PRO A 193 1.42 10.51 21.36
#